data_AF-A0A8S3E5H6-F1
#
_entry.id   AF-A0A8S3E5H6-F1
#
_cell.length_a   1.000
_cell.length_b   1.000
_cell.length_c   1.000
_cell.angle_alpha   90.00
_cell.angle_beta   90.00
_cell.angle_gamma   90.00
#
_symmetry.space_group_name_H-M   'P 1'
#
loop_
_entity.id
_entity.type
_entity.pdbx_description
1 polymer ?
#
loop_
_entity_poly.entity_id
_entity_poly.type
_entity_poly.pdbx_seq_one_letter_code
_entity_poly.pdbx_strand_id
1 'polypeptide(L)'
;TTQALTLNESVGSGNELNLATNLIILASIHHSRGDDNRALEVAKQGLALLESCVPRDSPVLASFLNNLGTIQFSLGLFGDAQLSFARALIICEKSFPEGHPQRLTIERNIKRLTPMEQYNFGNSFISLCKLSLKPIIS
;
A
#
# COMPACT_ATOMS: atom_id res chain seq x y z
N THR A 1 35.49 22.41 7.26
CA THR A 1 35.14 21.16 6.56
C THR A 1 33.68 20.74 6.72
N THR A 2 32.84 21.50 7.46
CA THR A 2 31.47 21.08 7.81
C THR A 2 30.36 21.51 6.84
N GLN A 3 30.67 22.34 5.82
CA GLN A 3 29.67 22.83 4.85
C GLN A 3 29.46 21.91 3.64
N ALA A 4 30.25 20.84 3.49
CA ALA A 4 30.15 19.91 2.36
C ALA A 4 29.17 18.74 2.57
N LEU A 5 28.77 18.46 3.82
CA LEU A 5 27.87 17.34 4.14
C LEU A 5 26.38 17.67 3.94
N THR A 6 25.98 18.93 4.13
CA THR A 6 24.57 19.35 4.03
C THR A 6 24.06 19.50 2.59
N LEU A 7 24.94 19.63 1.60
CA LEU A 7 24.53 19.75 0.19
C LEU A 7 24.29 18.38 -0.49
N ASN A 8 24.88 17.31 0.02
CA ASN A 8 24.77 15.97 -0.58
C ASN A 8 23.51 15.22 -0.12
N GLU A 9 22.96 15.54 1.05
CA GLU A 9 21.71 14.93 1.56
C GLU A 9 20.47 15.44 0.81
N SER A 10 20.49 16.68 0.29
CA SER A 10 19.38 17.25 -0.50
C SER A 10 19.38 16.79 -1.96
N VAL A 11 20.56 16.55 -2.55
CA VAL A 11 20.69 16.05 -3.93
C VAL A 11 20.41 14.53 -4.01
N GLY A 12 20.75 13.77 -2.96
CA GLY A 12 20.44 12.33 -2.87
C GLY A 12 18.94 12.05 -2.68
N SER A 13 18.31 12.68 -1.68
CA SER A 13 16.90 12.43 -1.36
C SER A 13 15.93 12.90 -2.44
N GLY A 14 16.23 14.01 -3.14
CA GLY A 14 15.40 14.51 -4.23
C GLY A 14 15.37 13.58 -5.44
N ASN A 15 16.51 13.00 -5.82
CA ASN A 15 16.61 12.08 -6.95
C ASN A 15 15.95 10.73 -6.66
N GLU A 16 16.14 10.19 -5.46
CA GLU A 16 15.52 8.94 -5.06
C GLU A 16 14.01 9.07 -4.88
N LEU A 17 13.52 10.20 -4.34
CA LEU A 17 12.09 10.48 -4.26
C LEU A 17 11.45 10.65 -5.65
N ASN A 18 12.15 11.33 -6.58
CA ASN A 18 11.70 11.43 -7.97
C ASN A 18 11.64 10.06 -8.64
N LEU A 19 12.65 9.21 -8.42
CA LEU A 19 12.67 7.84 -8.91
C LEU A 19 11.52 7.01 -8.33
N ALA A 20 11.27 7.09 -7.02
CA ALA A 20 10.15 6.40 -6.38
C ALA A 20 8.80 6.85 -6.96
N THR A 21 8.64 8.16 -7.18
CA THR A 21 7.43 8.72 -7.80
C THR A 21 7.25 8.25 -9.24
N ASN A 22 8.34 8.18 -10.02
CA ASN A 22 8.31 7.63 -11.38
C ASN A 22 7.93 6.14 -11.39
N LEU A 23 8.39 5.36 -10.40
CA LEU A 23 8.02 3.95 -10.25
C LEU A 23 6.52 3.78 -9.92
N ILE A 24 5.90 4.70 -9.14
CA ILE A 24 4.42 4.71 -8.96
C ILE A 24 3.70 4.86 -10.29
N ILE A 25 4.13 5.85 -11.07
CA ILE A 25 3.51 6.17 -12.36
C ILE A 25 3.67 4.98 -13.30
N LEU A 26 4.87 4.39 -13.37
CA LEU A 26 5.14 3.23 -14.20
C LEU A 26 4.30 2.02 -13.81
N ALA A 27 4.17 1.72 -12.51
CA ALA A 27 3.29 0.66 -12.02
C ALA A 27 1.83 0.91 -12.43
N SER A 28 1.37 2.16 -12.33
CA SER A 28 0.01 2.54 -12.73
C SER A 28 -0.21 2.42 -14.24
N ILE A 29 0.81 2.74 -15.05
CA ILE A 29 0.79 2.55 -16.51
C ILE A 29 0.72 1.06 -16.85
N HIS A 30 1.51 0.20 -16.20
CA HIS A 30 1.41 -1.25 -16.41
C HIS A 30 0.04 -1.79 -16.02
N HIS A 31 -0.51 -1.37 -14.87
CA HIS A 31 -1.84 -1.76 -14.42
C HIS A 31 -2.93 -1.34 -15.41
N SER A 32 -2.91 -0.09 -15.89
CA SER A 32 -3.89 0.38 -16.88
C SER A 32 -3.80 -0.33 -18.24
N ARG A 33 -2.65 -0.95 -18.55
CA ARG A 33 -2.46 -1.81 -19.73
C ARG A 33 -2.86 -3.27 -19.49
N GLY A 34 -3.30 -3.62 -18.29
CA GLY A 34 -3.64 -4.98 -17.89
C GLY A 34 -2.43 -5.88 -17.60
N ASP A 35 -1.22 -5.31 -17.53
CA ASP A 35 0.01 -6.05 -17.25
C ASP A 35 0.32 -6.01 -15.74
N ASP A 36 -0.59 -6.58 -14.96
CA ASP A 36 -0.59 -6.46 -13.50
C ASP A 36 0.61 -7.14 -12.83
N ASN A 37 1.17 -8.18 -13.44
CA ASN A 37 2.38 -8.82 -12.94
C ASN A 37 3.58 -7.86 -13.00
N ARG A 38 3.79 -7.17 -14.13
CA ARG A 38 4.83 -6.13 -14.23
C ARG A 38 4.51 -4.94 -13.34
N ALA A 39 3.24 -4.57 -13.22
CA ALA A 39 2.82 -3.50 -12.30
C ALA A 39 3.24 -3.83 -10.85
N LEU A 40 3.05 -5.07 -10.42
CA LEU A 40 3.41 -5.53 -9.07
C LEU A 40 4.93 -5.50 -8.83
N GLU A 41 5.73 -5.95 -9.80
CA GLU A 41 7.19 -5.91 -9.70
C GLU A 41 7.70 -4.48 -9.55
N VAL A 42 7.24 -3.59 -10.42
CA VAL A 42 7.60 -2.16 -10.40
C VAL A 42 7.14 -1.50 -9.10
N ALA A 43 5.92 -1.82 -8.64
CA ALA A 43 5.39 -1.28 -7.40
C ALA A 43 6.19 -1.74 -6.18
N LYS A 44 6.66 -2.99 -6.12
CA LYS A 44 7.51 -3.47 -5.02
C LYS A 44 8.86 -2.77 -4.98
N GLN A 45 9.47 -2.52 -6.13
CA GLN A 45 10.72 -1.75 -6.23
C GLN A 45 10.53 -0.31 -5.76
N GLY A 46 9.44 0.34 -6.22
CA GLY A 46 9.10 1.70 -5.80
C GLY A 46 8.80 1.82 -4.31
N LEU A 47 8.15 0.83 -3.70
CA LEU A 47 7.85 0.82 -2.27
C LEU A 47 9.13 0.79 -1.44
N ALA A 48 10.08 -0.08 -1.78
CA ALA A 48 11.35 -0.20 -1.06
C ALA A 48 12.14 1.12 -1.07
N LEU A 49 12.19 1.78 -2.23
CA LEU A 49 12.84 3.08 -2.37
C LEU A 49 12.09 4.18 -1.61
N LEU A 50 10.75 4.18 -1.68
CA LEU A 50 9.96 5.18 -0.98
C LEU A 50 10.13 5.04 0.54
N GLU A 51 10.11 3.83 1.08
CA GLU A 51 10.31 3.55 2.51
C GLU A 51 11.70 3.97 3.02
N SER A 52 12.73 4.02 2.15
CA SER A 52 14.06 4.53 2.53
C SER A 52 14.18 6.06 2.47
N CYS A 53 13.35 6.74 1.67
CA CYS A 53 13.53 8.16 1.36
C CYS A 53 12.48 9.08 2.00
N VAL A 54 11.34 8.56 2.48
CA VAL A 54 10.30 9.36 3.14
C VAL A 54 9.99 8.86 4.55
N PRO A 55 9.50 9.74 5.46
CA PRO A 55 9.01 9.32 6.76
C PRO A 55 7.91 8.26 6.64
N ARG A 56 7.86 7.32 7.60
CA ARG A 56 6.87 6.23 7.60
C ARG A 56 5.42 6.69 7.64
N ASP A 57 5.17 7.91 8.11
CA ASP A 57 3.83 8.52 8.17
C ASP A 57 3.58 9.48 6.99
N SER A 58 4.36 9.39 5.92
CA SER A 58 4.22 10.27 4.74
C SER A 58 2.92 10.00 3.97
N PRO A 59 2.13 11.04 3.64
CA PRO A 59 0.98 10.93 2.74
C PRO A 59 1.28 10.29 1.38
N VAL A 60 2.51 10.46 0.89
CA VAL A 60 2.98 9.88 -0.38
C VAL A 60 3.08 8.35 -0.25
N LEU A 61 3.55 7.86 0.89
CA LEU A 61 3.62 6.43 1.19
C LEU A 61 2.21 5.81 1.29
N ALA A 62 1.25 6.53 1.87
CA ALA A 62 -0.16 6.09 1.88
C ALA A 62 -0.74 5.96 0.46
N SER A 63 -0.50 6.94 -0.41
CA SER A 63 -0.92 6.86 -1.82
C SER A 63 -0.29 5.68 -2.55
N PHE A 64 1.01 5.45 -2.34
CA PHE A 64 1.73 4.32 -2.94
C PHE A 64 1.12 2.98 -2.51
N LEU A 65 0.94 2.78 -1.20
CA LEU A 65 0.39 1.55 -0.64
C LEU A 65 -1.05 1.29 -1.12
N ASN A 66 -1.86 2.34 -1.30
CA ASN A 66 -3.18 2.20 -1.90
C ASN A 66 -3.12 1.72 -3.36
N ASN A 67 -2.17 2.22 -4.16
CA ASN A 67 -2.00 1.76 -5.54
C ASN A 67 -1.50 0.32 -5.60
N LEU A 68 -0.54 -0.04 -4.73
CA LEU A 68 -0.07 -1.42 -4.60
C LEU A 68 -1.21 -2.38 -4.22
N GLY A 69 -2.05 -2.00 -3.24
CA GLY A 69 -3.22 -2.78 -2.86
C GLY A 69 -4.21 -2.97 -4.00
N THR A 70 -4.36 -1.96 -4.87
CA THR A 70 -5.22 -2.05 -6.06
C THR A 70 -4.70 -3.05 -7.09
N ILE A 71 -3.38 -3.05 -7.33
CA ILE A 71 -2.71 -4.01 -8.22
C ILE A 71 -2.79 -5.43 -7.63
N GLN A 72 -2.56 -5.58 -6.33
CA GLN A 72 -2.69 -6.88 -5.64
C GLN A 72 -4.13 -7.40 -5.72
N PHE A 73 -5.12 -6.52 -5.58
CA PHE A 73 -6.53 -6.88 -5.74
C PHE A 73 -6.82 -7.42 -7.14
N SER A 74 -6.33 -6.77 -8.20
CA SER A 74 -6.60 -7.19 -9.58
C SER A 74 -5.94 -8.52 -9.92
N LEU A 75 -4.83 -8.85 -9.26
CA LEU A 75 -4.17 -10.16 -9.31
C LEU A 75 -4.84 -11.25 -8.44
N GLY A 76 -5.89 -10.92 -7.68
CA GLY A 76 -6.53 -11.86 -6.74
C GLY A 76 -5.74 -12.12 -5.46
N LEU A 77 -4.68 -11.35 -5.20
CA LEU A 77 -3.86 -11.41 -3.98
C LEU A 77 -4.54 -10.66 -2.84
N PHE A 78 -5.74 -11.10 -2.45
CA PHE A 78 -6.59 -10.34 -1.54
C PHE A 78 -5.99 -10.14 -0.14
N GLY A 79 -5.27 -11.13 0.39
CA GLY A 79 -4.58 -10.99 1.69
C GLY A 79 -3.49 -9.91 1.68
N ASP A 80 -2.67 -9.87 0.62
CA ASP A 80 -1.64 -8.85 0.47
C ASP A 80 -2.27 -7.46 0.24
N ALA A 81 -3.34 -7.40 -0.56
CA ALA A 81 -4.10 -6.18 -0.78
C ALA A 81 -4.67 -5.61 0.54
N GLN A 82 -5.17 -6.48 1.43
CA GLN A 82 -5.69 -6.11 2.74
C GLN A 82 -4.62 -5.40 3.58
N LEU A 83 -3.42 -6.00 3.65
CA LEU A 83 -2.31 -5.46 4.40
C LEU A 83 -1.86 -4.10 3.83
N SER A 84 -1.77 -3.99 2.51
CA SER A 84 -1.41 -2.74 1.83
C SER A 84 -2.43 -1.63 2.12
N PHE A 85 -3.73 -1.91 1.97
CA PHE A 85 -4.76 -0.92 2.24
C PHE A 85 -4.86 -0.53 3.72
N ALA A 86 -4.71 -1.50 4.64
CA ALA A 86 -4.71 -1.22 6.07
C ALA A 86 -3.54 -0.31 6.47
N ARG A 87 -2.33 -0.58 5.96
CA ARG A 87 -1.18 0.30 6.18
C ARG A 87 -1.41 1.69 5.59
N ALA A 88 -1.97 1.77 4.37
CA ALA A 88 -2.31 3.04 3.75
C ALA A 88 -3.30 3.85 4.60
N LEU A 89 -4.33 3.19 5.15
CA LEU A 89 -5.33 3.83 6.00
C LEU A 89 -4.68 4.42 7.25
N ILE A 90 -3.91 3.63 8.01
CA ILE A 90 -3.24 4.08 9.25
C ILE A 90 -2.41 5.35 9.02
N ILE A 91 -1.67 5.42 7.91
CA ILE A 91 -0.85 6.60 7.57
C ILE A 91 -1.75 7.78 7.18
N CYS A 92 -2.79 7.52 6.38
CA CYS A 92 -3.74 8.52 5.93
C CYS A 92 -4.51 9.16 7.10
N GLU A 93 -4.90 8.38 8.12
CA GLU A 93 -5.60 8.86 9.32
C GLU A 93 -4.77 9.82 10.17
N LYS A 94 -3.44 9.67 10.17
CA LYS A 94 -2.53 10.61 10.85
C LYS A 94 -2.36 11.92 10.09
N SER A 95 -2.51 11.87 8.77
CA SER A 95 -2.20 12.98 7.87
C SER A 95 -3.42 13.81 7.51
N PHE A 96 -4.61 13.19 7.49
CA PHE A 96 -5.82 13.79 6.98
C PHE A 96 -7.04 13.50 7.86
N PRO A 97 -7.96 14.49 8.01
CA PRO A 97 -9.21 14.27 8.73
C PRO A 97 -10.13 13.29 7.99
N GLU A 98 -11.15 12.83 8.71
CA GLU A 98 -12.25 12.06 8.12
C GLU A 98 -12.89 12.82 6.94
N GLY A 99 -13.27 12.10 5.89
CA GLY A 99 -13.84 12.70 4.68
C GLY A 99 -12.84 13.25 3.65
N HIS A 100 -11.54 13.29 3.96
CA HIS A 100 -10.54 13.67 2.97
C HIS A 100 -10.57 12.71 1.76
N PRO A 101 -10.46 13.20 0.50
CA PRO A 101 -10.62 12.37 -0.70
C PRO A 101 -9.71 11.14 -0.76
N GLN A 102 -8.46 11.27 -0.29
CA GLN A 102 -7.51 10.15 -0.24
C GLN A 102 -7.97 9.07 0.75
N ARG A 103 -8.46 9.49 1.93
CA ARG A 103 -8.98 8.58 2.97
C ARG A 103 -10.22 7.84 2.47
N LEU A 104 -11.18 8.56 1.89
CA LEU A 104 -12.40 7.98 1.30
C LEU A 104 -12.09 6.95 0.19
N THR A 105 -11.02 7.19 -0.57
CA THR A 105 -10.59 6.26 -1.63
C THR A 105 -10.07 4.95 -1.03
N ILE A 106 -9.21 5.03 -0.01
CA ILE A 106 -8.68 3.86 0.69
C ILE A 106 -9.81 3.07 1.36
N GLU A 107 -10.71 3.74 2.07
CA GLU A 107 -11.86 3.12 2.74
C GLU A 107 -12.78 2.41 1.74
N ARG A 108 -13.03 3.02 0.57
CA ARG A 108 -13.79 2.40 -0.53
C ARG A 108 -13.10 1.13 -1.03
N ASN A 109 -11.78 1.17 -1.20
CA ASN A 109 -11.01 0.02 -1.65
C ASN A 109 -11.04 -1.14 -0.64
N ILE A 110 -10.90 -0.85 0.65
CA ILE A 110 -11.06 -1.84 1.73
C ILE A 110 -12.47 -2.44 1.70
N LYS A 111 -13.51 -1.61 1.60
CA LYS A 111 -14.89 -2.08 1.54
C LYS A 111 -15.12 -3.02 0.36
N ARG A 112 -14.50 -2.77 -0.80
CA ARG A 112 -14.56 -3.63 -1.98
C ARG A 112 -13.79 -4.95 -1.81
N LEU A 113 -12.77 -4.99 -0.96
CA LEU A 113 -11.98 -6.18 -0.65
C LEU A 113 -12.71 -7.17 0.28
N THR A 114 -13.44 -6.66 1.27
CA THR A 114 -14.09 -7.51 2.30
C THR A 114 -14.97 -8.66 1.77
N PRO A 115 -15.76 -8.52 0.69
CA PRO A 115 -16.53 -9.64 0.15
C PRO A 115 -15.65 -10.65 -0.61
N MET A 116 -14.53 -10.19 -1.19
CA MET A 116 -13.62 -11.04 -1.98
C MET A 116 -12.76 -11.93 -1.10
N GLU A 117 -12.38 -11.46 0.10
CA GLU A 117 -11.75 -12.29 1.12
C GLU A 117 -12.67 -13.46 1.52
N GLN A 118 -13.94 -13.18 1.82
CA GLN A 118 -14.91 -14.22 2.15
C GLN A 118 -15.10 -15.23 1.00
N TYR A 119 -15.09 -14.76 -0.25
CA TYR A 119 -15.18 -15.61 -1.43
C TYR A 119 -13.93 -16.48 -1.64
N ASN A 120 -12.73 -15.91 -1.46
CA ASN A 120 -11.46 -16.63 -1.67
C ASN A 120 -11.19 -17.64 -0.54
N PHE A 121 -11.56 -17.30 0.71
CA PHE A 121 -11.59 -18.26 1.82
C PHE A 121 -12.72 -19.29 1.66
N GLY A 122 -13.80 -18.96 0.93
CA GLY A 122 -14.85 -19.90 0.56
C GLY A 122 -14.37 -21.06 -0.31
N ASN A 123 -13.27 -20.89 -1.07
CA ASN A 123 -12.66 -21.92 -1.93
C ASN A 123 -11.37 -22.53 -1.35
N SER A 124 -10.87 -22.04 -0.21
CA SER A 124 -9.77 -22.66 0.54
C SER A 124 -10.21 -22.95 1.97
N PHE A 125 -10.83 -24.13 2.15
CA PHE A 125 -10.79 -24.95 3.37
C PHE A 125 -11.27 -24.29 4.68
N ILE A 126 -12.40 -24.78 5.19
CA ILE A 126 -12.73 -25.26 6.55
C ILE A 126 -11.74 -25.09 7.76
N SER A 127 -10.50 -24.59 7.71
CA SER A 127 -9.46 -25.08 8.64
C SER A 127 -8.92 -24.22 9.80
N LEU A 128 -9.04 -22.88 9.92
CA LEU A 128 -8.16 -22.19 10.92
C LEU A 128 -8.70 -21.15 11.91
N CYS A 129 -9.97 -20.73 11.91
CA CYS A 129 -10.46 -19.76 12.93
C CYS A 129 -11.72 -20.21 13.72
N LYS A 130 -11.99 -21.51 13.80
CA LYS A 130 -12.73 -22.08 14.95
C LYS A 130 -11.81 -22.39 16.16
N LEU A 131 -10.51 -22.12 16.04
CA LEU A 131 -9.52 -22.25 17.12
C LEU A 131 -8.96 -20.86 17.48
N SER A 132 -9.68 -20.06 18.30
CA SER A 132 -9.07 -19.21 19.36
C SER A 132 -10.02 -18.20 20.03
N LEU A 133 -11.35 -18.28 19.91
CA LEU A 133 -12.22 -17.49 20.80
C LEU A 133 -13.30 -18.38 21.45
N LYS A 134 -12.90 -19.00 22.57
CA LYS A 134 -13.79 -19.03 23.73
C LYS A 134 -13.91 -17.59 24.24
N PRO A 135 -15.11 -17.11 24.57
CA PRO A 135 -15.31 -16.29 25.73
C PRO A 135 -15.83 -17.18 26.86
N ILE A 136 -15.03 -17.24 27.91
CA ILE A 136 -15.47 -17.48 29.28
C ILE A 136 -16.37 -16.27 29.66
N ILE A 137 -17.40 -16.50 30.49
CA ILE A 137 -18.29 -15.50 31.15
C ILE A 137 -19.38 -14.95 30.21
N SER A 138 -20.70 -15.04 30.50
CA SER A 138 -21.43 -14.93 31.77
C SER A 138 -22.43 -16.06 32.03
#